data_AF-A0A133VP85-F1
#
_entry.id   AF-A0A133VP85-F1
#
_cell.length_a   1.000
_cell.length_b   1.000
_cell.length_c   1.000
_cell.angle_alpha   90.00
_cell.angle_beta   90.00
_cell.angle_gamma   90.00
#
_symmetry.space_group_name_H-M   'P 1'
#
loop_
_entity.id
_entity.type
_entity.pdbx_description
1 polymer ?
#
loop_
_entity_poly.entity_id
_entity_poly.type
_entity_poly.pdbx_seq_one_letter_code
_entity_poly.pdbx_strand_id
1 'polypeptide(L)'
;MSDETITVRIEPKWKKKIEKLAAEKRETKSDVIREALVEYTQREEERKEIERVVAKKFASEKISFEELTRIVGYDKARKIAFYVQVAKRSFEEGL
;
A
#
# COMPACT_ATOMS: atom_id res chain seq x y z
N MET A 1 21.31 14.22 -7.39
CA MET A 1 20.65 12.97 -7.84
C MET A 1 20.61 13.03 -9.35
N SER A 2 21.06 11.99 -10.05
CA SER A 2 21.04 11.98 -11.51
C SER A 2 19.61 11.81 -11.99
N ASP A 3 19.10 12.75 -12.79
CA ASP A 3 17.79 12.63 -13.40
C ASP A 3 17.83 11.54 -14.47
N GLU A 4 17.16 10.42 -14.20
CA GLU A 4 17.03 9.31 -15.15
C GLU A 4 15.75 9.48 -15.98
N THR A 5 15.87 9.38 -17.31
CA THR A 5 14.72 9.53 -18.21
C THR A 5 14.01 8.20 -18.40
N ILE A 6 12.74 8.15 -18.02
CA ILE A 6 11.88 6.97 -18.21
C ILE A 6 10.89 7.26 -19.34
N THR A 7 10.77 6.32 -20.29
CA THR A 7 9.75 6.36 -21.35
C THR A 7 8.61 5.42 -21.00
N VAL A 8 7.38 5.93 -20.98
CA VAL A 8 6.18 5.15 -20.64
C VAL A 8 5.16 5.19 -21.77
N ARG A 9 4.49 4.05 -22.02
CA ARG A 9 3.35 3.98 -22.93
C ARG A 9 2.06 4.11 -22.12
N ILE A 10 1.28 5.13 -22.42
CA ILE A 10 0.02 5.45 -21.73
C ILE A 10 -1.12 5.40 -22.74
N GLU A 11 -2.24 4.79 -22.37
CA GLU A 11 -3.43 4.75 -23.22
C GLU A 11 -3.94 6.17 -23.53
N PRO A 12 -4.53 6.41 -24.72
CA PRO A 12 -5.00 7.73 -25.12
C PRO A 12 -5.98 8.38 -24.14
N LYS A 13 -6.83 7.58 -23.48
CA LYS A 13 -7.79 8.04 -22.48
C LYS A 13 -7.09 8.68 -21.27
N TRP A 14 -6.02 8.06 -20.77
CA TRP A 14 -5.27 8.56 -19.63
C TRP A 14 -4.36 9.72 -20.02
N LYS A 15 -3.76 9.69 -21.22
CA LYS A 15 -2.99 10.81 -21.76
C LYS A 15 -3.80 12.11 -21.76
N LYS A 16 -5.04 12.08 -22.25
CA LYS A 16 -5.94 13.25 -22.25
C LYS A 16 -6.22 13.77 -20.83
N LYS A 17 -6.38 12.88 -19.86
CA LYS A 17 -6.59 13.26 -18.46
C LYS A 17 -5.35 13.92 -17.85
N ILE A 18 -4.16 13.36 -18.10
CA ILE A 18 -2.89 13.93 -17.64
C ILE A 18 -2.67 15.32 -18.25
N GLU A 19 -2.98 15.48 -19.54
CA GLU A 19 -2.90 16.78 -20.21
C GLU A 19 -3.82 17.82 -19.57
N LYS A 20 -5.06 17.43 -19.25
CA LYS A 20 -6.00 18.31 -18.55
C LYS A 20 -5.50 18.68 -17.16
N LEU A 21 -5.04 17.70 -16.38
CA LEU A 21 -4.52 17.91 -15.03
C LEU A 21 -3.28 18.82 -15.03
N ALA A 22 -2.35 18.60 -15.96
CA ALA A 22 -1.17 19.43 -16.14
C ALA A 22 -1.54 20.89 -16.45
N ALA A 23 -2.54 21.11 -17.32
CA ALA A 23 -3.04 22.45 -17.62
C ALA A 23 -3.73 23.10 -16.39
N GLU A 24 -4.53 22.35 -15.65
CA GLU A 24 -5.21 22.83 -14.42
C GLU A 24 -4.21 23.21 -13.32
N LYS A 25 -3.18 22.39 -13.12
CA LYS A 25 -2.11 22.61 -12.13
C LYS A 25 -1.04 23.62 -12.58
N ARG A 26 -1.03 24.00 -13.86
CA ARG A 26 0.04 24.80 -14.50
C ARG A 26 1.43 24.14 -14.40
N GLU A 27 1.46 22.83 -14.56
CA GLU A 27 2.66 21.99 -14.44
C GLU A 27 2.93 21.24 -15.76
N THR A 28 4.10 20.63 -15.87
CA THR A 28 4.37 19.74 -17.01
C THR A 28 3.72 18.37 -16.81
N LYS A 29 3.45 17.66 -17.90
CA LYS A 29 2.95 16.26 -17.82
C LYS A 29 3.91 15.37 -17.03
N SER A 30 5.21 15.61 -17.18
CA SER A 30 6.25 14.86 -16.47
C SER A 30 6.19 15.10 -14.96
N ASP A 31 5.94 16.34 -14.52
CA ASP A 31 5.82 16.65 -13.09
C ASP A 31 4.59 16.01 -12.47
N VAL A 32 3.44 16.10 -13.15
CA VAL A 32 2.20 15.44 -12.70
C VAL A 32 2.37 13.93 -12.58
N ILE A 33 3.05 13.30 -13.56
CA ILE A 33 3.32 11.86 -13.52
C ILE A 33 4.31 11.53 -12.40
N ARG A 34 5.37 12.32 -12.22
CA ARG A 34 6.38 12.09 -11.17
C ARG A 34 5.75 12.20 -9.78
N GLU A 35 4.96 13.24 -9.54
CA GLU A 35 4.24 13.45 -8.29
C GLU A 35 3.32 12.25 -7.99
N ALA A 36 2.52 11.83 -8.97
CA ALA A 36 1.61 10.69 -8.82
C ALA A 36 2.36 9.37 -8.53
N LEU A 37 3.52 9.15 -9.15
CA LEU A 37 4.34 7.95 -8.90
C LEU A 37 4.94 7.96 -7.48
N VAL A 38 5.43 9.11 -7.02
CA VAL A 38 5.95 9.27 -5.65
C VAL A 38 4.84 9.03 -4.65
N GLU A 39 3.68 9.66 -4.85
CA GLU A 39 2.52 9.51 -3.96
C GLU A 39 2.02 8.06 -3.92
N TYR A 40 1.94 7.39 -5.06
CA TYR A 40 1.59 5.98 -5.12
C TYR A 40 2.57 5.12 -4.31
N THR A 41 3.87 5.36 -4.47
CA THR A 41 4.92 4.60 -3.78
C THR A 41 4.84 4.81 -2.27
N GLN A 42 4.69 6.06 -1.83
CA GLN A 42 4.52 6.40 -0.41
C GLN A 42 3.28 5.73 0.18
N ARG A 43 2.13 5.80 -0.50
CA ARG A 43 0.89 5.14 -0.04
C ARG A 43 1.05 3.62 0.09
N GLU A 44 1.79 2.99 -0.82
CA GLU A 44 2.07 1.56 -0.75
C GLU A 44 2.99 1.21 0.43
N GLU A 45 3.97 2.05 0.75
CA GLU A 45 4.82 1.89 1.94
C GLU A 45 4.04 2.09 3.24
N GLU A 46 3.25 3.17 3.33
CA GLU A 46 2.36 3.44 4.47
C GLU A 46 1.40 2.28 4.71
N ARG A 47 0.81 1.73 3.64
CA ARG A 47 -0.11 0.59 3.75
C ARG A 47 0.58 -0.65 4.31
N LYS A 48 1.80 -0.95 3.86
CA LYS A 48 2.61 -2.06 4.39
C LYS A 48 2.93 -1.83 5.87
N GLU A 49 3.23 -0.60 6.27
CA GLU A 49 3.50 -0.27 7.66
C GLU A 49 2.26 -0.45 8.53
N ILE A 50 1.10 0.07 8.10
CA ILE A 50 -0.19 -0.14 8.78
C ILE A 50 -0.44 -1.62 8.98
N GLU A 51 -0.32 -2.43 7.92
CA GLU A 51 -0.49 -3.88 7.98
C GLU A 51 0.43 -4.54 9.00
N ARG A 52 1.71 -4.13 9.04
CA ARG A 52 2.68 -4.64 10.00
C ARG A 52 2.31 -4.28 11.43
N VAL A 53 1.88 -3.04 11.67
CA VAL A 53 1.49 -2.56 13.01
C VAL A 53 0.25 -3.29 13.52
N VAL A 54 -0.79 -3.41 12.69
CA VAL A 54 -2.03 -4.10 13.11
C VAL A 54 -1.83 -5.59 13.28
N ALA A 55 -1.01 -6.23 12.44
CA ALA A 55 -0.66 -7.65 12.61
C ALA A 55 0.02 -7.90 13.96
N LYS A 56 0.97 -7.03 14.35
CA LYS A 56 1.61 -7.10 15.68
C LYS A 56 0.59 -6.90 16.81
N LYS A 57 -0.28 -5.89 16.70
CA LYS A 57 -1.34 -5.65 17.71
C LYS A 57 -2.28 -6.84 17.84
N PHE A 58 -2.66 -7.47 16.72
CA PHE A 58 -3.51 -8.66 16.71
C PHE A 58 -2.80 -9.87 17.33
N ALA A 59 -1.52 -10.09 16.99
CA ALA A 59 -0.72 -11.18 17.56
C ALA A 59 -0.57 -11.06 19.08
N SER A 60 -0.45 -9.83 19.60
CA SER A 60 -0.44 -9.52 21.03
C SER A 60 -1.84 -9.38 21.65
N GLU A 61 -2.90 -9.77 20.95
CA GLU A 61 -4.30 -9.75 21.43
C GLU A 61 -4.80 -8.36 21.86
N LYS A 62 -4.14 -7.29 21.39
CA LYS A 62 -4.52 -5.90 21.67
C LYS A 62 -5.67 -5.40 20.81
N ILE A 63 -5.98 -6.09 19.73
CA ILE A 63 -7.14 -5.84 18.87
C ILE A 63 -7.79 -7.18 18.51
N SER A 64 -9.11 -7.16 18.35
CA SER A 64 -9.91 -8.29 17.90
C SER A 64 -9.79 -8.52 16.39
N PHE A 65 -10.26 -9.68 15.92
CA PHE A 65 -10.35 -9.98 14.49
C PHE A 65 -11.32 -9.04 13.76
N GLU A 66 -12.39 -8.61 14.43
CA GLU A 66 -13.34 -7.66 13.87
C GLU A 66 -12.69 -6.30 13.63
N GLU A 67 -11.94 -5.78 14.62
CA GLU A 67 -11.18 -4.54 14.48
C GLU A 67 -10.10 -4.64 13.38
N LEU A 68 -9.39 -5.77 13.32
CA LEU A 68 -8.45 -6.04 12.24
C LEU A 68 -9.13 -5.99 10.86
N THR A 69 -10.31 -6.62 10.75
CA THR A 69 -11.11 -6.62 9.51
C THR A 69 -11.54 -5.22 9.10
N ARG A 70 -11.94 -4.37 10.05
CA ARG A 70 -12.30 -2.97 9.79
C ARG A 70 -11.13 -2.15 9.26
N ILE A 71 -9.89 -2.47 9.65
CA ILE A 71 -8.70 -1.71 9.24
C ILE A 71 -8.14 -2.18 7.90
N VAL A 72 -7.97 -3.49 7.70
CA VAL A 72 -7.28 -4.03 6.50
C VAL A 72 -8.21 -4.69 5.47
N GLY A 73 -9.48 -4.85 5.81
CA GLY A 73 -10.44 -5.63 5.03
C GLY A 73 -10.38 -7.13 5.34
N TYR A 74 -11.48 -7.83 5.07
CA TYR A 74 -11.68 -9.23 5.46
C TYR A 74 -10.61 -10.18 4.93
N ASP A 75 -10.29 -10.11 3.63
CA ASP A 75 -9.34 -11.03 3.01
C ASP A 75 -7.93 -10.91 3.60
N LYS A 76 -7.51 -9.68 3.90
CA LYS A 76 -6.21 -9.43 4.54
C LYS A 76 -6.22 -9.84 5.99
N ALA A 77 -7.29 -9.53 6.73
CA ALA A 77 -7.43 -9.94 8.12
C ALA A 77 -7.34 -11.46 8.26
N ARG A 78 -8.00 -12.22 7.38
CA ARG A 78 -7.94 -13.68 7.37
C ARG A 78 -6.52 -14.21 7.18
N LYS A 79 -5.75 -13.64 6.24
CA LYS A 79 -4.35 -14.02 6.00
C LYS A 79 -3.48 -13.73 7.22
N ILE A 80 -3.60 -12.53 7.79
CA ILE A 80 -2.86 -12.14 9.00
C ILE A 80 -3.17 -13.10 10.16
N ALA A 81 -4.46 -13.37 10.41
CA ALA A 81 -4.87 -14.26 11.49
C ALA A 81 -4.35 -15.68 11.31
N PHE A 82 -4.38 -16.20 10.08
CA PHE A 82 -3.79 -17.49 9.75
C PHE A 82 -2.30 -17.54 10.09
N TYR A 83 -1.52 -16.56 9.61
CA TYR A 83 -0.07 -16.52 9.89
C TYR A 83 0.24 -16.40 11.39
N VAL A 84 -0.53 -15.58 12.13
CA VAL A 84 -0.37 -15.45 13.58
C VAL A 84 -0.68 -16.77 14.30
N GLN A 85 -1.74 -17.47 13.90
CA GLN A 85 -2.08 -18.78 14.48
C GLN A 85 -1.03 -19.84 14.18
N VAL A 86 -0.54 -19.89 12.94
CA VAL A 86 0.54 -20.79 12.55
C VAL A 86 1.79 -20.51 13.37
N ALA A 87 2.18 -19.23 13.50
CA ALA A 87 3.34 -18.86 14.31
C ALA A 87 3.17 -19.26 15.77
N LYS A 88 1.99 -19.00 16.39
CA LYS A 88 1.71 -19.42 17.77
C LYS A 88 1.83 -20.93 17.94
N ARG A 89 1.22 -21.72 17.04
CA ARG A 89 1.34 -23.19 17.06
C ARG A 89 2.77 -23.67 16.90
N SER A 90 3.54 -23.08 15.99
CA SER A 90 4.95 -23.43 15.84
C SER A 90 5.79 -23.10 17.07
N PHE A 91 5.44 -22.05 17.84
CA PHE A 91 6.08 -21.78 19.13
C PHE A 91 5.64 -22.76 20.23
N GLU A 92 4.38 -23.23 20.20
CA GLU A 92 3.84 -24.20 21.17
C GLU A 92 4.28 -25.65 20.87
N GLU A 93 4.53 -25.98 19.61
CA GLU A 93 4.90 -27.32 19.11
C GLU A 93 6.42 -27.55 18.98
N GLY A 94 7.26 -26.58 19.39
CA GLY A 94 8.71 -26.80 19.61
C GLY A 94 9.58 -25.60 19.21
N LEU A 95 10.28 -24.84 20.06
CA LEU A 95 10.85 -25.04 21.42
C LEU A 95 10.37 -26.19 22.31
#